data_AF-A0A6L9ZWZ2-F1
#
_entry.id   AF-A0A6L9ZWZ2-F1
#
_cell.length_a   1.000
_cell.length_b   1.000
_cell.length_c   1.000
_cell.angle_alpha   90.00
_cell.angle_beta   90.00
_cell.angle_gamma   90.00
#
_symmetry.space_group_name_H-M   'P 1'
#
loop_
_entity.id
_entity.type
_entity.pdbx_description
1 polymer ?
#
loop_
_entity_poly.entity_id
_entity_poly.type
_entity_poly.pdbx_seq_one_letter_code
_entity_poly.pdbx_strand_id
1 'polypeptide(L)' 'MGVGADCGFYELKRQLTYKCEWYGSELVIAPRFYPSSQICSNCGHQQKMPLHLRTYVSAALR' A
#
# COMPACT_ATOMS: atom_id res chain seq x y z
N MET A 1 21.42 -3.82 20.74
CA MET A 1 19.98 -3.52 20.63
C MET A 1 19.64 -3.39 19.15
N GLY A 2 18.78 -4.27 18.64
CA GLY A 2 18.50 -4.39 17.22
C GLY A 2 17.68 -3.22 16.70
N VAL A 3 18.14 -2.60 15.62
CA VAL A 3 17.35 -1.65 14.82
C VAL A 3 16.44 -2.50 13.93
N GLY A 4 15.18 -2.65 14.35
CA GLY A 4 14.15 -3.23 13.50
C GLY A 4 13.94 -2.36 12.26
N ALA A 5 13.47 -2.96 11.17
CA ALA A 5 13.21 -2.32 9.87
C ALA A 5 12.12 -1.23 9.90
N ASP A 6 11.74 -0.75 11.09
CA ASP A 6 10.69 0.20 11.40
C ASP A 6 11.21 1.64 11.37
N CYS A 7 12.52 1.84 11.57
CA CYS A 7 13.15 3.17 11.60
C CYS A 7 13.21 3.87 10.23
N GLY A 8 13.00 3.16 9.11
CA GLY A 8 13.17 3.71 7.76
C GLY A 8 12.00 4.56 7.24
N PHE A 9 10.78 4.35 7.76
CA PHE A 9 9.57 4.98 7.22
C PHE A 9 9.11 6.24 7.96
N TYR A 10 9.71 6.55 9.10
CA TYR A 10 9.34 7.73 9.90
C TYR A 10 9.61 9.04 9.16
N GLU A 11 10.82 9.21 8.63
CA GLU A 11 11.19 10.41 7.86
C GLU A 11 10.39 10.51 6.55
N LEU A 12 10.13 9.37 5.89
CA LEU A 12 9.27 9.34 4.69
C LEU A 12 7.87 9.86 4.99
N LYS A 13 7.26 9.38 6.08
CA LYS A 13 5.94 9.84 6.53
C LYS A 13 5.96 11.34 6.83
N ARG A 14 6.96 11.84 7.54
CA ARG A 14 7.11 13.27 7.87
C ARG A 14 7.18 14.15 6.62
N GLN A 15 8.00 13.76 5.64
CA GLN A 15 8.13 14.50 4.38
C GLN A 15 6.82 14.51 3.58
N LEU A 16 6.11 13.38 3.54
CA LEU A 16 4.80 13.29 2.87
C LEU A 16 3.76 14.19 3.56
N THR A 17 3.65 14.15 4.89
CA THR A 17 2.73 15.01 5.64
C THR A 17 3.00 16.48 5.35
N TYR A 18 4.25 16.92 5.49
CA TYR A 18 4.63 18.31 5.21
C TYR A 18 4.24 18.76 3.79
N LYS A 19 4.53 17.94 2.77
CA LYS A 19 4.19 18.27 1.39
C LYS A 19 2.68 18.27 1.16
N CYS A 20 1.96 17.28 1.70
CA CYS A 20 0.51 17.20 1.60
C CYS A 20 -0.16 18.43 2.22
N GLU A 21 0.27 18.88 3.40
CA GLU A 21 -0.20 20.11 4.03
C GLU A 21 0.07 21.35 3.16
N TRP A 22 1.24 21.40 2.51
CA TRP A 22 1.62 22.54 1.67
C TRP A 22 0.81 22.65 0.37
N TYR A 23 0.46 21.51 -0.24
CA TYR A 23 -0.32 21.46 -1.47
C TYR A 23 -1.83 21.30 -1.24
N GLY A 24 -2.28 21.16 0.02
CA GLY A 24 -3.68 20.88 0.36
C GLY A 24 -4.15 19.47 -0.05
N SER A 25 -3.22 18.53 -0.21
CA SER A 25 -3.51 17.13 -0.58
C SER A 25 -3.82 16.28 0.65
N GLU A 26 -4.70 15.29 0.51
CA GLU A 26 -5.01 14.34 1.58
C GLU A 26 -3.97 13.22 1.65
N LEU A 27 -3.50 12.89 2.87
CA LEU A 27 -2.59 11.77 3.12
C LEU A 27 -3.32 10.65 3.88
N VAL A 28 -3.55 9.52 3.22
CA VAL A 28 -4.18 8.33 3.83
C VAL A 28 -3.12 7.30 4.22
N ILE A 29 -3.12 6.88 5.49
CA ILE A 29 -2.19 5.87 6.01
C ILE A 29 -2.89 4.52 5.99
N ALA A 30 -2.44 3.61 5.12
CA ALA A 30 -2.96 2.25 5.05
C ALA A 30 -2.49 1.41 6.27
N PRO A 31 -3.31 0.46 6.76
CA PRO A 31 -2.93 -0.42 7.85
C PRO A 31 -1.78 -1.34 7.46
N ARG A 32 -1.00 -1.81 8.45
CA ARG A 32 0.23 -2.60 8.23
C ARG A 32 0.02 -3.84 7.35
N PHE A 33 -1.12 -4.52 7.50
CA PHE A 33 -1.46 -5.73 6.75
C PHE A 33 -2.52 -5.48 5.67
N TYR A 34 -2.54 -4.26 5.11
CA TYR A 34 -3.44 -3.94 4.01
C TYR A 34 -3.14 -4.84 2.79
N PRO A 35 -4.12 -5.64 2.30
CA PRO A 35 -3.86 -6.64 1.28
C PRO A 35 -3.87 -6.04 -0.14
N SER A 36 -3.09 -4.98 -0.37
CA SER A 36 -3.05 -4.25 -1.66
C SER A 36 -2.67 -5.13 -2.85
N SER A 37 -1.79 -6.11 -2.65
CA SER A 37 -1.35 -7.03 -3.71
C SER A 37 -2.35 -8.16 -4.01
N GLN A 38 -3.38 -8.30 -3.16
CA GLN A 38 -4.39 -9.35 -3.28
C GLN A 38 -5.75 -8.79 -3.70
N ILE A 39 -5.94 -7.47 -3.66
CA ILE A 39 -7.18 -6.79 -4.05
C ILE A 39 -7.08 -6.32 -5.50
N CYS A 40 -8.14 -6.57 -6.27
CA CYS A 40 -8.28 -5.98 -7.60
C CYS A 40 -8.67 -4.50 -7.52
N SER A 41 -7.90 -3.60 -8.15
CA SER A 41 -8.25 -2.17 -8.22
C SER A 41 -9.53 -1.89 -9.03
N ASN A 42 -9.95 -2.78 -9.92
CA ASN A 42 -11.14 -2.59 -10.76
C ASN A 42 -12.44 -3.09 -10.10
N CYS A 43 -12.40 -4.26 -9.43
CA CYS A 43 -13.61 -4.90 -8.89
C CYS A 43 -13.58 -5.09 -7.37
N GLY A 44 -12.49 -4.77 -6.68
CA GLY A 44 -12.38 -4.91 -5.22
C GLY A 44 -12.30 -6.36 -4.72
N HIS A 45 -12.30 -7.36 -5.61
CA HIS A 45 -12.22 -8.77 -5.21
C HIS A 45 -10.85 -9.09 -4.60
N GLN A 46 -10.83 -9.84 -3.49
CA GLN A 46 -9.60 -10.30 -2.86
C GLN A 46 -9.31 -11.75 -3.25
N GLN A 47 -8.11 -12.01 -3.79
CA GLN A 47 -7.65 -13.37 -4.11
C GLN A 47 -6.19 -13.59 -3.69
N LYS A 48 -5.82 -14.84 -3.46
CA LYS A 48 -4.43 -15.20 -3.13
C LYS A 48 -3.55 -15.00 -4.36
N MET A 49 -2.51 -14.17 -4.21
CA MET A 49 -1.53 -13.92 -5.26
C MET A 49 -0.15 -14.45 -4.83
N PRO A 50 0.31 -15.59 -5.37
CA PRO A 50 1.66 -16.09 -5.10
C PRO A 50 2.74 -15.16 -5.69
N LEU A 51 3.88 -15.04 -5.01
CA LEU A 51 4.92 -14.03 -5.31
C LEU A 51 5.52 -14.09 -6.74
N HIS A 52 5.44 -15.23 -7.41
CA HIS A 52 5.97 -15.39 -8.78
C HIS A 52 5.02 -14.82 -9.85
N LEU A 53 3.73 -14.67 -9.53
CA LEU A 53 2.76 -14.08 -10.44
C LEU A 53 2.89 -12.56 -10.42
N ARG A 54 3.16 -11.99 -11.59
CA ARG A 54 3.35 -10.55 -11.79
C ARG A 54 2.09 -9.85 -12.31
N THR A 55 1.16 -10.60 -12.86
CA THR A 55 -0.10 -10.11 -13.44
C THR A 55 -1.28 -10.59 -12.61
N TYR A 56 -2.16 -9.65 -12.25
CA TYR A 56 -3.40 -9.94 -11.54
C TYR A 56 -4.49 -10.27 -12.56
N VAL A 57 -5.05 -11.49 -12.51
CA VAL A 57 -6.18 -11.91 -13.36
C VAL A 57 -7.43 -11.95 -12.49
N SER A 58 -8.36 -11.02 -12.68
CA SER A 58 -9.64 -11.03 -11.95
C SER A 58 -10.64 -11.96 -12.65
N ALA A 59 -11.34 -12.80 -11.88
CA ALA A 59 -12.44 -13.59 -12.41
C ALA A 59 -13.71 -12.76 -12.69
N ALA A 60 -13.78 -11.53 -12.18
CA ALA A 60 -14.95 -10.65 -12.28
C ALA A 60 -15.15 -9.96 -13.65
N LEU A 61 -14.21 -10.13 -14.59
CA LEU A 61 -14.30 -9.63 -15.97
C LEU A 61 -14.64 -10.72 -16.99
N ARG A 62 -15.13 -11.89 -16.53
CA ARG A 62 -15.72 -12.92 -17.37
C ARG A 62 -17.23 -12.98 -17.18
#